data_AF-A0A7S0MJQ2-F1
#
_entry.id   AF-A0A7S0MJQ2-F1
#
_cell.length_a   1.000
_cell.length_b   1.000
_cell.length_c   1.000
_cell.angle_alpha   90.00
_cell.angle_beta   90.00
_cell.angle_gamma   90.00
#
_symmetry.space_group_name_H-M   'P 1'
#
loop_
_entity.id
_entity.type
_entity.pdbx_description
1 polymer ?
#
loop_
_entity_poly.entity_id
_entity_poly.type
_entity_poly.pdbx_seq_one_letter_code
_entity_poly.pdbx_strand_id
1 'polypeptide(L)'
;LDEPTNHLDVTNVAWLEGYLKGLSNVTSMIVSHDSGFLDRVCTHITHFEKNRKLRNYLGNLSHFVKCKPEAKVYYELTNEFLKFTLPEPGYLEGVKSKGKPILKMTGVQFTYPGNTRPTVWGISLACSLSSRVAVIGPNGAGKSTIIKLLTGEYKADVGEVWK
;
A
#
# COMPACT_ATOMS: atom_id res chain seq x y z
N LEU A 1 -2.32 13.76 13.43
CA LEU A 1 -2.57 12.47 12.74
C LEU A 1 -1.30 12.13 11.98
N ASP A 2 -0.71 10.98 12.30
CA ASP A 2 0.53 10.52 11.68
C ASP A 2 0.20 9.34 10.75
N GLU A 3 0.46 9.51 9.46
CA GLU A 3 0.11 8.59 8.36
C GLU A 3 -1.30 7.96 8.47
N PRO A 4 -2.38 8.77 8.50
CA PRO A 4 -3.72 8.27 8.79
C PRO A 4 -4.36 7.45 7.66
N THR A 5 -3.80 7.48 6.45
CA THR A 5 -4.28 6.71 5.29
C THR A 5 -3.67 5.31 5.23
N ASN A 6 -2.69 5.00 6.09
CA ASN A 6 -2.04 3.69 6.08
C ASN A 6 -3.04 2.57 6.35
N HIS A 7 -2.95 1.52 5.52
CA HIS A 7 -3.82 0.35 5.57
C HIS A 7 -5.32 0.64 5.43
N LEU A 8 -5.71 1.82 4.97
CA LEU A 8 -7.10 2.13 4.61
C LEU A 8 -7.35 1.83 3.13
N ASP A 9 -8.52 1.28 2.84
CA ASP A 9 -9.02 1.22 1.46
C ASP A 9 -9.62 2.57 1.04
N VAL A 10 -9.88 2.70 -0.26
CA VAL A 10 -10.36 3.96 -0.86
C VAL A 10 -11.66 4.46 -0.20
N THR A 11 -12.55 3.55 0.19
CA THR A 11 -13.82 3.89 0.85
C THR A 11 -13.59 4.47 2.24
N ASN A 12 -12.72 3.84 3.04
CA ASN A 12 -12.40 4.34 4.38
C ASN A 12 -11.58 5.63 4.35
N VAL A 13 -10.72 5.81 3.34
CA VAL A 13 -10.05 7.11 3.11
C VAL A 13 -11.08 8.19 2.81
N ALA A 14 -12.04 7.94 1.91
CA ALA A 14 -13.10 8.90 1.59
C ALA A 14 -13.97 9.25 2.82
N TRP A 15 -14.28 8.25 3.67
CA TRP A 15 -14.97 8.50 4.93
C TRP A 15 -14.15 9.40 5.86
N LEU A 16 -12.86 9.10 6.03
CA LEU A 16 -11.95 9.89 6.87
C LEU A 16 -11.83 11.33 6.37
N GLU A 17 -11.74 11.52 5.06
CA GLU A 17 -11.74 12.85 4.44
C GLU A 17 -13.03 13.62 4.77
N GLY A 18 -14.19 12.97 4.61
CA GLY A 18 -15.48 13.56 4.96
C GLY A 18 -15.58 13.92 6.45
N TYR A 19 -15.11 13.02 7.32
CA TYR A 19 -15.08 13.23 8.76
C TYR A 19 -14.22 14.44 9.14
N LEU A 20 -12.97 14.49 8.66
CA LEU A 20 -12.05 15.59 8.96
C LEU A 20 -12.57 16.93 8.44
N LYS A 21 -13.18 16.96 7.25
CA LYS A 21 -13.79 18.18 6.68
C LYS A 21 -15.05 18.62 7.42
N GLY A 22 -15.77 17.69 8.05
CA GLY A 22 -16.95 17.98 8.87
C GLY A 22 -16.61 18.58 10.24
N LEU A 23 -15.38 18.46 10.72
CA LEU A 23 -14.94 18.99 12.01
C LEU A 23 -14.65 20.50 11.94
N SER A 24 -15.69 21.33 11.85
CA SER A 24 -15.54 22.79 11.71
C SER A 24 -14.87 23.50 12.90
N ASN A 25 -14.91 22.88 14.09
CA ASN A 25 -14.43 23.47 15.34
C ASN A 25 -13.16 22.80 15.88
N VAL A 26 -12.53 21.92 15.11
CA VAL A 26 -11.34 21.18 15.53
C VAL A 26 -10.20 21.50 14.58
N THR A 27 -9.06 21.90 15.13
CA THR A 27 -7.82 22.03 14.37
C THR A 27 -7.06 20.71 14.43
N SER A 28 -6.63 20.19 13.28
CA SER A 28 -5.85 18.96 13.17
C SER A 28 -4.55 19.20 12.41
N MET A 29 -3.43 18.70 12.95
CA MET A 29 -2.16 18.60 12.22
C MET A 29 -2.02 17.19 11.64
N ILE A 30 -1.66 17.10 10.37
CA ILE A 30 -1.63 15.83 9.61
C ILE A 30 -0.27 15.69 8.94
N VAL A 31 0.33 14.51 9.09
CA VAL A 31 1.49 14.04 8.33
C VAL A 31 1.02 12.87 7.47
N SER A 32 1.24 12.93 6.16
CA SER A 32 0.89 11.84 5.23
C SER A 32 1.77 11.86 3.98
N HIS A 33 2.06 10.69 3.44
CA HIS A 33 2.67 10.52 2.12
C HIS A 33 1.63 10.51 0.97
N ASP A 34 0.33 10.50 1.27
CA ASP A 34 -0.73 10.55 0.24
C ASP A 34 -1.02 12.00 -0.17
N SER A 35 -0.42 12.41 -1.29
CA SER A 35 -0.59 13.74 -1.87
C SER A 35 -2.04 14.06 -2.22
N GLY A 36 -2.84 13.07 -2.62
CA GLY A 36 -4.25 13.28 -2.93
C GLY A 36 -5.08 13.56 -1.67
N PHE A 37 -4.81 12.82 -0.60
CA PHE A 37 -5.45 13.05 0.70
C PHE A 37 -5.11 14.43 1.27
N LEU A 38 -3.83 14.81 1.27
CA LEU A 38 -3.38 16.13 1.70
C LEU A 38 -4.04 17.24 0.90
N ASP A 39 -4.20 17.07 -0.42
CA ASP A 39 -4.80 18.08 -1.28
C ASP A 39 -6.31 18.28 -1.01
N ARG A 40 -7.01 17.21 -0.62
CA ARG A 40 -8.46 17.22 -0.36
C ARG A 40 -8.84 17.71 1.04
N VAL A 41 -7.96 17.54 2.02
CA VAL A 41 -8.25 17.79 3.45
C VAL A 41 -7.55 19.05 3.99
N CYS A 42 -6.27 19.26 3.66
CA CYS A 42 -5.48 20.31 4.31
C CYS A 42 -5.81 21.70 3.79
N THR A 43 -5.90 22.67 4.70
CA THR A 43 -6.11 24.10 4.40
C THR A 43 -4.82 24.91 4.45
N HIS A 44 -3.77 24.36 5.08
CA HIS A 44 -2.46 24.95 5.22
C HIS A 44 -1.39 23.86 5.10
N ILE A 45 -0.23 24.21 4.55
CA ILE A 45 0.93 23.34 4.46
C ILE A 45 2.08 23.94 5.27
N THR A 46 2.59 23.18 6.24
CA THR A 46 3.82 23.49 6.95
C THR A 46 4.97 22.70 6.30
N HIS A 47 5.86 23.39 5.60
CA HIS A 47 6.98 22.79 4.88
C HIS A 47 8.31 22.99 5.61
N PHE A 48 9.10 21.93 5.68
CA PHE A 48 10.44 21.94 6.25
C PHE A 48 11.46 22.32 5.16
N GLU A 49 11.99 23.54 5.23
CA GLU A 49 12.99 24.01 4.27
C GLU A 49 14.38 23.40 4.52
N LYS A 50 15.23 23.38 3.49
CA LYS A 50 16.62 22.87 3.56
C LYS A 50 17.48 23.51 4.68
N ASN A 51 17.14 24.73 5.09
CA ASN A 51 17.80 25.47 6.17
C ASN A 51 17.27 25.11 7.58
N ARG A 52 16.50 24.02 7.71
CA ARG A 52 15.85 23.55 8.95
C ARG A 52 14.80 24.50 9.53
N LYS A 53 14.25 25.41 8.73
CA LYS A 53 13.15 26.28 9.13
C LYS A 53 11.81 25.72 8.66
N LEU A 54 10.80 25.92 9.49
CA LEU A 54 9.42 25.66 9.13
C LEU A 54 8.83 26.92 8.47
N ARG A 55 8.17 26.74 7.32
CA ARG A 55 7.36 27.79 6.69
C ARG A 55 5.94 27.31 6.48
N ASN A 56 4.99 28.20 6.79
CA ASN A 56 3.58 27.95 6.61
C ASN A 56 3.11 28.58 5.31
N TYR A 57 2.36 27.82 4.53
CA TYR A 57 1.74 28.23 3.28
C TYR A 57 0.24 28.07 3.43
N LEU A 58 -0.51 29.13 3.11
CA LEU A 58 -1.97 29.07 3.04
C LEU A 58 -2.37 28.28 1.79
N GLY A 59 -3.41 27.46 1.90
CA GLY A 59 -3.90 26.59 0.83
C GLY A 59 -3.44 25.13 0.98
N ASN A 60 -3.99 24.28 0.12
CA ASN A 60 -3.70 22.86 0.09
C ASN A 60 -2.37 22.55 -0.63
N LEU A 61 -2.04 21.26 -0.79
CA LEU A 61 -0.79 20.81 -1.38
C LEU A 61 -0.61 21.35 -2.82
N SER A 62 -1.65 21.32 -3.64
CA SER A 62 -1.65 21.87 -5.00
C SER A 62 -1.34 23.37 -5.02
N HIS A 63 -1.90 24.15 -4.09
CA HIS A 63 -1.57 25.57 -3.98
C HIS A 63 -0.12 25.79 -3.54
N PHE A 64 0.35 25.02 -2.55
CA PHE A 64 1.74 25.06 -2.12
C PHE A 64 2.73 24.78 -3.27
N VAL A 65 2.46 23.76 -4.09
CA VAL A 65 3.30 23.40 -5.26
C VAL A 65 3.32 24.52 -6.31
N LYS A 66 2.25 25.31 -6.45
CA LYS A 66 2.27 26.51 -7.31
C LYS A 66 3.22 27.59 -6.76
N CYS A 67 3.23 27.81 -5.44
CA CYS A 67 4.15 28.74 -4.79
C CYS A 67 5.60 28.24 -4.78
N LYS A 68 5.80 26.92 -4.74
CA LYS A 68 7.10 26.25 -4.72
C LYS A 68 7.14 25.14 -5.77
N PRO A 69 7.49 25.46 -7.03
CA PRO A 69 7.55 24.47 -8.11
C PRO A 69 8.50 23.30 -7.85
N GLU A 70 9.56 23.51 -7.05
CA GLU A 70 10.47 22.46 -6.59
C GLU A 70 9.75 21.36 -5.78
N ALA A 71 8.59 21.67 -5.18
CA ALA A 71 7.78 20.72 -4.43
C ALA A 71 6.92 19.79 -5.32
N LYS A 72 7.01 19.89 -6.65
CA LYS A 72 6.35 18.95 -7.57
C LYS A 72 6.73 17.49 -7.32
N VAL A 73 7.91 17.25 -6.75
CA VAL A 73 8.37 15.93 -6.30
C VAL A 73 7.40 15.24 -5.33
N TYR A 74 6.51 15.96 -4.65
CA TYR A 74 5.47 15.31 -3.83
C TYR A 74 4.40 14.60 -4.68
N TYR A 75 4.19 15.01 -5.93
CA TYR A 75 3.27 14.35 -6.87
C TYR A 75 3.95 13.32 -7.75
N GLU A 76 5.25 13.49 -7.99
CA GLU A 76 6.02 12.64 -8.88
C GLU A 76 6.76 11.55 -8.10
N LEU A 77 6.69 10.30 -8.56
CA LEU A 77 7.53 9.20 -8.07
C LEU A 77 8.98 9.31 -8.60
N THR A 78 9.49 10.53 -8.74
CA THR A 78 10.84 10.81 -9.24
C THR A 78 11.80 10.81 -8.05
N ASN A 79 12.35 9.63 -7.73
CA ASN A 79 13.51 9.53 -6.85
C ASN A 79 14.74 10.10 -7.57
N GLU A 80 14.87 11.43 -7.61
CA GLU A 80 16.07 12.08 -8.17
C GLU A 80 17.34 11.81 -7.34
N PHE A 81 17.18 11.41 -6.07
CA PHE A 81 18.31 11.35 -5.13
C PHE A 81 18.87 9.95 -4.84
N LEU A 82 18.22 8.86 -5.27
CA LEU A 82 18.72 7.50 -5.02
C LEU A 82 18.23 6.50 -6.06
N LYS A 83 19.11 6.07 -6.98
CA LYS A 83 18.86 4.95 -7.89
C LYS A 83 19.50 3.69 -7.30
N PHE A 84 18.68 2.72 -6.90
CA PHE A 84 19.14 1.40 -6.54
C PHE A 84 18.50 0.36 -7.44
N THR A 85 19.22 -0.73 -7.69
CA THR A 85 18.74 -1.89 -8.43
C THR A 85 18.78 -3.10 -7.50
N LEU A 86 17.72 -3.89 -7.50
CA LEU A 86 17.73 -5.16 -6.79
C LEU A 86 18.72 -6.12 -7.48
N PRO A 87 19.38 -7.01 -6.72
CA PRO A 87 20.26 -8.03 -7.29
C PRO A 87 19.46 -8.99 -8.18
N GLU A 88 20.15 -9.61 -9.14
CA GLU A 88 19.53 -10.68 -9.92
C GLU A 88 19.23 -11.88 -9.02
N PRO A 89 18.03 -12.49 -9.13
CA PRO A 89 17.71 -13.71 -8.40
C PRO A 89 18.70 -14.83 -8.71
N GLY A 90 19.03 -15.64 -7.69
CA GLY A 90 19.88 -16.82 -7.86
C GLY A 90 19.26 -17.90 -8.77
N TYR A 91 20.08 -18.88 -9.16
CA TYR A 91 19.62 -20.02 -9.94
C TYR A 91 18.63 -20.88 -9.14
N LEU A 92 17.51 -21.23 -9.77
CA LEU A 92 16.51 -22.14 -9.22
C LEU A 92 16.57 -23.47 -9.97
N GLU A 93 16.90 -24.54 -9.25
CA GLU A 93 16.97 -25.88 -9.83
C GLU A 93 15.62 -26.29 -10.44
N GLY A 94 15.65 -26.80 -11.67
CA GLY A 94 14.44 -27.18 -12.40
C GLY A 94 13.66 -26.02 -13.04
N VAL A 95 14.10 -24.76 -12.91
CA VAL A 95 13.47 -23.59 -13.54
C VAL A 95 14.28 -23.16 -14.77
N LYS A 96 13.96 -23.74 -15.93
CA LYS A 96 14.63 -23.44 -17.21
C LYS A 96 14.13 -22.17 -17.91
N SER A 97 13.00 -21.62 -17.47
CA SER A 97 12.36 -20.43 -18.06
C SER A 97 11.71 -19.56 -16.98
N LYS A 98 11.81 -18.23 -17.15
CA LYS A 98 11.20 -17.25 -16.25
C LYS A 98 9.67 -17.35 -16.17
N GLY A 99 9.02 -18.00 -17.14
CA GLY A 99 7.58 -18.23 -17.17
C GLY A 99 7.12 -19.45 -16.36
N LYS A 100 8.03 -20.33 -15.93
CA LYS A 100 7.65 -21.49 -15.12
C LYS A 100 7.16 -21.01 -13.74
N PRO A 101 6.00 -21.47 -13.25
CA PRO A 101 5.58 -21.20 -11.88
C PRO A 101 6.63 -21.67 -10.88
N ILE A 102 6.98 -20.81 -9.94
CA ILE A 102 7.87 -21.10 -8.80
C ILE A 102 7.11 -21.10 -7.47
N LEU A 103 5.93 -20.48 -7.46
CA LEU A 103 4.99 -20.48 -6.34
C LEU A 103 3.62 -20.80 -6.91
N LYS A 104 2.93 -21.77 -6.34
CA LYS A 104 1.60 -22.17 -6.78
C LYS A 104 0.73 -22.57 -5.60
N MET A 105 -0.51 -22.13 -5.58
CA MET A 105 -1.53 -22.68 -4.70
C MET A 105 -2.72 -23.14 -5.54
N THR A 106 -3.36 -24.24 -5.13
CA THR A 106 -4.49 -24.83 -5.85
C THR A 106 -5.60 -25.19 -4.87
N GLY A 107 -6.78 -24.61 -5.07
CA GLY A 107 -7.98 -24.89 -4.28
C GLY A 107 -7.84 -24.59 -2.79
N VAL A 108 -7.02 -23.60 -2.43
CA VAL A 108 -6.68 -23.32 -1.03
C VAL A 108 -7.85 -22.70 -0.29
N GLN A 109 -8.09 -23.24 0.91
CA GLN A 109 -9.03 -22.72 1.89
C GLN A 109 -8.34 -22.55 3.23
N PHE A 110 -8.70 -21.49 3.94
CA PHE A 110 -8.19 -21.24 5.29
C PHE A 110 -9.21 -20.50 6.15
N THR A 111 -9.32 -20.95 7.40
CA THR A 111 -10.21 -20.43 8.42
C THR A 111 -9.39 -20.09 9.66
N TYR A 112 -9.47 -18.85 10.14
CA TYR A 112 -8.81 -18.51 11.41
C TYR A 112 -9.46 -19.29 12.57
N PRO A 113 -8.68 -19.74 13.58
CA PRO A 113 -9.24 -20.38 14.77
C PRO A 113 -10.30 -19.50 15.43
N GLY A 114 -11.45 -20.08 15.76
CA GLY A 114 -12.59 -19.37 16.35
C GLY A 114 -13.61 -18.83 15.36
N ASN A 115 -13.31 -18.83 14.05
CA ASN A 115 -14.29 -18.49 13.02
C ASN A 115 -15.02 -19.74 12.50
N THR A 116 -16.31 -19.59 12.20
CA THR A 116 -17.13 -20.66 11.58
C THR A 116 -17.14 -20.61 10.06
N ARG A 117 -16.71 -19.47 9.48
CA ARG A 117 -16.67 -19.25 8.03
C ARG A 117 -15.22 -19.13 7.55
N PRO A 118 -14.87 -19.74 6.42
CA PRO A 118 -13.54 -19.59 5.84
C PRO A 118 -13.23 -18.13 5.54
N THR A 119 -12.01 -17.70 5.87
CA THR A 119 -11.50 -16.37 5.53
C THR A 119 -11.24 -16.26 4.03
N VAL A 120 -10.72 -17.33 3.44
CA VAL A 120 -10.50 -17.49 2.01
C VAL A 120 -10.91 -18.90 1.59
N TRP A 121 -11.46 -19.03 0.38
CA TRP A 121 -12.06 -20.27 -0.10
C TRP A 121 -11.79 -20.47 -1.59
N GLY A 122 -11.33 -21.66 -1.97
CA GLY A 122 -11.14 -22.04 -3.38
C GLY A 122 -10.05 -21.25 -4.12
N ILE A 123 -9.07 -20.69 -3.41
CA ILE A 123 -8.06 -19.82 -4.02
C ILE A 123 -7.06 -20.65 -4.82
N SER A 124 -6.88 -20.31 -6.10
CA SER A 124 -5.84 -20.87 -6.96
C SER A 124 -5.05 -19.74 -7.60
N LEU A 125 -3.74 -19.70 -7.39
CA LEU A 125 -2.86 -18.71 -7.99
C LEU A 125 -1.47 -19.30 -8.26
N ALA A 126 -0.78 -18.77 -9.26
CA ALA A 126 0.57 -19.15 -9.59
C ALA A 126 1.41 -17.90 -9.88
N CYS A 127 2.65 -17.89 -9.40
CA CYS A 127 3.62 -16.84 -9.67
C CYS A 127 4.92 -17.44 -10.24
N SER A 128 5.47 -16.74 -11.21
CA SER A 128 6.72 -17.06 -11.91
C SER A 128 7.75 -15.94 -11.70
N LEU A 129 9.01 -16.14 -12.11
CA LEU A 129 10.05 -15.10 -12.04
C LEU A 129 9.75 -13.87 -12.91
N SER A 130 8.92 -14.03 -13.94
CA SER A 130 8.45 -12.91 -14.79
C SER A 130 7.18 -12.22 -14.28
N SER A 131 6.58 -12.71 -13.19
CA SER A 131 5.30 -12.21 -12.72
C SER A 131 5.40 -10.80 -12.14
N ARG A 132 4.35 -10.00 -12.35
CA ARG A 132 4.10 -8.70 -11.71
C ARG A 132 2.66 -8.72 -11.23
N VAL A 133 2.46 -9.01 -9.95
CA VAL A 133 1.13 -9.27 -9.37
C VAL A 133 0.86 -8.25 -8.29
N ALA A 134 -0.32 -7.62 -8.35
CA ALA A 134 -0.84 -6.77 -7.29
C ALA A 134 -2.06 -7.43 -6.66
N VAL A 135 -2.12 -7.49 -5.33
CA VAL A 135 -3.28 -7.98 -4.59
C VAL A 135 -4.08 -6.78 -4.09
N ILE A 136 -5.23 -6.53 -4.72
CA ILE A 136 -6.11 -5.39 -4.41
C ILE A 136 -7.44 -5.87 -3.84
N GLY A 137 -8.13 -5.00 -3.11
CA GLY A 137 -9.44 -5.29 -2.52
C GLY A 137 -9.68 -4.53 -1.22
N PRO A 138 -10.90 -4.60 -0.66
CA PRO A 138 -11.26 -3.89 0.57
C PRO A 138 -10.54 -4.45 1.80
N ASN A 139 -10.55 -3.66 2.88
CA ASN A 139 -10.01 -4.11 4.16
C ASN A 139 -10.75 -5.33 4.69
N GLY A 140 -10.02 -6.26 5.31
CA GLY A 140 -10.59 -7.52 5.82
C GLY A 140 -10.89 -8.58 4.76
N ALA A 141 -10.71 -8.31 3.45
CA ALA A 141 -11.01 -9.27 2.37
C ALA A 141 -10.10 -10.52 2.33
N GLY A 142 -9.14 -10.67 3.24
CA GLY A 142 -8.22 -11.82 3.26
C GLY A 142 -6.91 -11.64 2.48
N LYS A 143 -6.59 -10.43 1.98
CA LYS A 143 -5.37 -10.15 1.20
C LYS A 143 -4.08 -10.64 1.89
N SER A 144 -3.86 -10.21 3.14
CA SER A 144 -2.68 -10.63 3.92
C SER A 144 -2.71 -12.12 4.22
N THR A 145 -3.89 -12.71 4.42
CA THR A 145 -4.05 -14.15 4.64
C THR A 145 -3.57 -14.95 3.42
N ILE A 146 -3.90 -14.52 2.19
CA ILE A 146 -3.44 -15.17 0.96
C ILE A 146 -1.91 -15.11 0.85
N ILE A 147 -1.31 -13.95 1.16
CA ILE A 147 0.16 -13.79 1.12
C ILE A 147 0.82 -14.71 2.15
N LYS A 148 0.31 -14.76 3.38
CA LYS A 148 0.84 -15.64 4.44
C LYS A 148 0.70 -17.13 4.13
N LEU A 149 -0.37 -17.53 3.45
CA LEU A 149 -0.53 -18.90 2.95
C LEU A 149 0.50 -19.20 1.85
N LEU A 150 0.73 -18.25 0.93
CA LEU A 150 1.70 -18.41 -0.16
C LEU A 150 3.15 -18.45 0.33
N THR A 151 3.50 -17.65 1.34
CA THR A 151 4.85 -17.64 1.94
C THR A 151 5.08 -18.82 2.89
N GLY A 152 4.01 -19.52 3.28
CA GLY A 152 4.06 -20.66 4.20
C GLY A 152 4.10 -20.27 5.68
N GLU A 153 3.76 -19.03 6.03
CA GLU A 153 3.54 -18.60 7.42
C GLU A 153 2.31 -19.28 8.03
N TYR A 154 1.29 -19.54 7.21
CA TYR A 154 0.11 -20.32 7.59
C TYR A 154 -0.01 -21.59 6.75
N LYS A 155 -0.55 -22.63 7.39
CA LYS A 155 -0.92 -23.88 6.73
C LYS A 155 -2.37 -23.79 6.27
N ALA A 156 -2.62 -24.12 5.01
CA ALA A 156 -3.98 -24.24 4.49
C ALA A 156 -4.74 -25.38 5.17
N ASP A 157 -6.05 -25.20 5.37
CA ASP A 157 -6.94 -26.25 5.88
C ASP A 157 -7.24 -27.28 4.78
N VAL A 158 -7.44 -26.78 3.56
CA VAL A 158 -7.73 -27.55 2.35
C VAL A 158 -6.90 -26.99 1.20
N GLY A 159 -6.57 -27.84 0.23
CA GLY A 159 -5.80 -27.49 -0.97
C GLY A 159 -4.30 -27.69 -0.78
N GLU A 160 -3.54 -27.31 -1.80
CA GLU A 160 -2.08 -27.50 -1.83
C GLU A 160 -1.38 -26.17 -2.10
N VAL A 161 -0.29 -25.92 -1.38
CA VAL A 161 0.66 -24.83 -1.62
C VAL A 161 2.01 -25.44 -1.96
N TRP A 162 2.49 -25.18 -3.18
CA TRP A 162 3.78 -25.62 -3.71
C TRP A 162 4.73 -24.42 -3.83
N LYS A 163 5.96 -24.60 -3.33
CA LYS A 163 7.04 -23.61 -3.30
C LYS A 163 8.37 -24.26 -3.66
#